data_AF-A0A924U670-F1
#
_entry.id   AF-A0A924U670-F1
#
_cell.length_a   1.000
_cell.length_b   1.000
_cell.length_c   1.000
_cell.angle_alpha   90.00
_cell.angle_beta   90.00
_cell.angle_gamma   90.00
#
_symmetry.space_group_name_H-M   'P 1'
#
loop_
_entity.id
_entity.type
_entity.pdbx_description
1 polymer ?
#
loop_
_entity_poly.entity_id
_entity_poly.type
_entity_poly.pdbx_seq_one_letter_code
_entity_poly.pdbx_strand_id
1 'polypeptide(L)'
;MLVAAPAQATVYRGTYDPSYGGPFPDLGWKATVDFNVPNTCLGQADGNYAVTGNCAGFSVLSAEVDFYNSTIDSNPQTSPVLESFMLSPSVIVNGVTIAGGQLAGVGTGFFNYFVPVGGSLSIAGNGADSFSLILFGSSAQLVYAYPVPTTPICASIPIPDTVCGFSAEAPVGVFAPIPEPETYALMLAGLGALGFVARRRRQ
;
A
#
# COMPACT_ATOMS: atom_id res chain seq x y z
N MET A 1 28.50 23.96 16.71
CA MET A 1 27.18 23.45 17.13
C MET A 1 26.38 23.19 15.87
N LEU A 2 26.44 21.96 15.33
CA LEU A 2 25.64 21.58 14.16
C LEU A 2 24.19 21.45 14.63
N VAL A 3 23.32 22.36 14.17
CA VAL A 3 21.88 22.22 14.32
C VAL A 3 21.47 21.13 13.33
N ALA A 4 21.17 19.93 13.84
CA ALA A 4 20.51 18.91 13.05
C ALA A 4 19.11 19.46 12.71
N ALA A 5 18.89 19.81 11.43
CA ALA A 5 17.54 20.02 10.94
C ALA A 5 16.74 18.73 11.20
N PRO A 6 15.45 18.81 11.61
CA PRO A 6 14.64 17.61 11.72
C PRO A 6 14.68 16.88 10.37
N ALA A 7 14.90 15.57 10.39
CA ALA A 7 14.83 14.75 9.20
C ALA A 7 13.38 14.80 8.70
N GLN A 8 13.10 15.69 7.74
CA GLN A 8 11.78 15.82 7.15
C GLN A 8 11.54 14.59 6.27
N ALA A 9 10.44 13.90 6.52
CA ALA A 9 10.00 12.76 5.73
C ALA A 9 8.52 12.93 5.43
N THR A 10 8.15 12.66 4.19
CA THR A 10 6.76 12.76 3.73
C THR A 10 6.16 11.36 3.74
N VAL A 11 4.96 11.22 4.29
CA VAL A 11 4.22 9.95 4.19
C VAL A 11 3.53 9.87 2.84
N TYR A 12 3.72 8.78 2.12
CA TYR A 12 3.02 8.49 0.87
C TYR A 12 2.08 7.30 1.06
N ARG A 13 0.91 7.36 0.44
CA ARG A 13 -0.02 6.23 0.34
C ARG A 13 -0.02 5.69 -1.08
N GLY A 14 0.27 4.40 -1.23
CA GLY A 14 0.02 3.64 -2.45
C GLY A 14 -1.32 2.92 -2.35
N THR A 15 -2.20 3.08 -3.34
CA THR A 15 -3.46 2.33 -3.42
C THR A 15 -3.55 1.52 -4.70
N TYR A 16 -3.95 0.26 -4.59
CA TYR A 16 -4.10 -0.70 -5.69
C TYR A 16 -5.45 -1.38 -5.57
N ASP A 17 -6.18 -1.53 -6.68
CA ASP A 17 -7.57 -1.94 -6.58
C ASP A 17 -8.10 -2.69 -7.82
N PRO A 18 -7.66 -3.95 -8.07
CA PRO A 18 -8.14 -4.74 -9.19
C PRO A 18 -9.10 -5.86 -8.75
N SER A 19 -9.77 -6.48 -9.72
CA SER A 19 -10.29 -7.83 -9.51
C SER A 19 -9.13 -8.81 -9.34
N TYR A 20 -9.34 -9.89 -8.59
CA TYR A 20 -8.36 -10.98 -8.51
C TYR A 20 -8.26 -11.72 -9.86
N GLY A 21 -9.42 -12.06 -10.45
CA GLY A 21 -9.52 -12.86 -11.67
C GLY A 21 -9.42 -14.36 -11.39
N GLY A 22 -9.23 -15.20 -12.41
CA GLY A 22 -9.05 -16.64 -12.20
C GLY A 22 -7.82 -16.93 -11.33
N PRO A 23 -7.90 -17.77 -10.28
CA PRO A 23 -8.95 -18.75 -9.97
C PRO A 23 -10.11 -18.26 -9.07
N PHE A 24 -10.11 -17.00 -8.65
CA PHE A 24 -11.14 -16.40 -7.79
C PHE A 24 -11.92 -15.29 -8.53
N PRO A 25 -12.82 -15.65 -9.48
CA PRO A 25 -13.44 -14.70 -10.40
C PRO A 25 -14.31 -13.64 -9.71
N ASP A 26 -14.88 -13.98 -8.55
CA ASP A 26 -15.77 -13.11 -7.78
C ASP A 26 -15.03 -12.33 -6.69
N LEU A 27 -13.73 -12.56 -6.54
CA LEU A 27 -12.89 -11.88 -5.56
C LEU A 27 -12.30 -10.61 -6.16
N GLY A 28 -12.53 -9.49 -5.50
CA GLY A 28 -11.74 -8.27 -5.67
C GLY A 28 -10.86 -8.03 -4.45
N TRP A 29 -9.75 -7.32 -4.66
CA TRP A 29 -8.87 -6.95 -3.55
C TRP A 29 -8.41 -5.51 -3.68
N LYS A 30 -8.27 -4.83 -2.56
CA LYS A 30 -7.72 -3.48 -2.49
C LYS A 30 -6.55 -3.48 -1.53
N ALA A 31 -5.37 -3.07 -2.00
CA ALA A 31 -4.22 -2.88 -1.13
C ALA A 31 -3.99 -1.39 -0.87
N THR A 32 -3.81 -1.04 0.40
CA THR A 32 -3.38 0.29 0.84
C THR A 32 -2.08 0.15 1.62
N VAL A 33 -1.03 0.84 1.19
CA VAL A 33 0.29 0.78 1.81
C VAL A 33 0.80 2.19 2.08
N ASP A 34 1.17 2.47 3.32
CA ASP A 34 1.76 3.76 3.70
C ASP A 34 3.27 3.62 3.81
N PHE A 35 3.98 4.58 3.23
CA PHE A 35 5.43 4.63 3.17
C PHE A 35 5.92 5.90 3.86
N ASN A 36 6.95 5.76 4.69
CA ASN A 36 7.75 6.89 5.13
C ASN A 36 8.84 7.14 4.09
N VAL A 37 8.83 8.31 3.44
CA VAL A 37 9.79 8.66 2.38
C VAL A 37 10.65 9.84 2.84
N PRO A 38 11.96 9.65 3.05
CA PRO A 38 12.86 10.75 3.38
C PRO A 38 12.85 11.82 2.29
N ASN A 39 12.81 13.10 2.67
CA ASN A 39 12.82 14.20 1.68
C ASN A 39 14.12 14.21 0.85
N THR A 40 15.23 13.69 1.40
CA THR A 40 16.48 13.48 0.67
C THR A 40 16.34 12.49 -0.49
N CYS A 41 15.42 11.52 -0.35
CA CYS A 41 15.08 10.57 -1.41
C CYS A 41 14.23 11.24 -2.49
N LEU A 42 13.23 12.04 -2.08
CA LEU A 42 12.38 12.81 -3.00
C LEU A 42 13.17 13.86 -3.79
N GLY A 43 14.26 14.37 -3.22
CA GLY A 43 15.17 15.30 -3.90
C GLY A 43 16.10 14.65 -4.93
N GLN A 44 16.03 13.35 -5.14
CA GLN A 44 16.77 12.68 -6.22
C GLN A 44 16.16 13.01 -7.59
N ALA A 45 16.96 12.83 -8.64
CA ALA A 45 16.47 12.87 -10.02
C ALA A 45 15.52 11.68 -10.29
N ASP A 46 14.88 11.69 -11.46
CA ASP A 46 14.03 10.58 -11.88
C ASP A 46 14.86 9.31 -12.02
N GLY A 47 14.45 8.22 -11.39
CA GLY A 47 15.19 6.96 -11.41
C GLY A 47 14.82 5.96 -10.33
N ASN A 48 15.53 4.83 -10.33
CA ASN A 48 15.38 3.76 -9.36
C ASN A 48 16.53 3.79 -8.36
N TYR A 49 16.20 3.76 -7.07
CA TYR A 49 17.15 3.90 -5.98
C TYR A 49 17.00 2.74 -4.99
N ALA A 50 18.13 2.24 -4.50
CA ALA A 50 18.13 1.37 -3.34
C ALA A 50 17.73 2.18 -2.09
N VAL A 51 17.17 1.51 -1.08
CA VAL A 51 16.81 2.10 0.24
C VAL A 51 18.04 2.34 1.13
N THR A 52 19.05 2.99 0.56
CA THR A 52 20.33 3.33 1.19
C THR A 52 20.72 4.76 0.78
N GLY A 53 21.81 5.29 1.36
CA GLY A 53 22.29 6.64 1.02
C GLY A 53 21.21 7.71 1.21
N ASN A 54 20.86 8.43 0.14
CA ASN A 54 19.85 9.49 0.18
C ASN A 54 18.42 8.98 0.44
N CYS A 55 18.17 7.70 0.20
CA CYS A 55 16.92 7.01 0.52
C CYS A 55 17.02 6.16 1.79
N ALA A 56 18.10 6.31 2.58
CA ALA A 56 18.19 5.70 3.89
C ALA A 56 17.10 6.26 4.81
N GLY A 57 16.39 5.38 5.52
CA GLY A 57 15.24 5.73 6.34
C GLY A 57 13.89 5.59 5.64
N PHE A 58 13.86 5.18 4.37
CA PHE A 58 12.64 4.68 3.75
C PHE A 58 12.13 3.46 4.52
N SER A 59 10.84 3.45 4.83
CA SER A 59 10.20 2.31 5.49
C SER A 59 8.74 2.18 5.11
N VAL A 60 8.21 0.96 5.19
CA VAL A 60 6.77 0.71 5.16
C VAL A 60 6.23 0.95 6.57
N LEU A 61 5.18 1.77 6.67
CA LEU A 61 4.52 2.11 7.94
C LEU A 61 3.33 1.19 8.21
N SER A 62 2.53 0.91 7.18
CA SER A 62 1.38 0.02 7.23
C SER A 62 1.17 -0.61 5.86
N ALA A 63 0.57 -1.79 5.85
CA ALA A 63 0.07 -2.43 4.65
C ALA A 63 -1.23 -3.16 5.02
N GLU A 64 -2.28 -2.89 4.26
CA GLU A 64 -3.61 -3.44 4.47
C GLU A 64 -4.14 -3.96 3.14
N VAL A 65 -4.81 -5.12 3.19
CA VAL A 65 -5.52 -5.69 2.06
C VAL A 65 -6.97 -5.92 2.45
N ASP A 66 -7.89 -5.32 1.69
CA ASP A 66 -9.32 -5.52 1.83
C ASP A 66 -9.82 -6.46 0.73
N PHE A 67 -10.63 -7.44 1.09
CA PHE A 67 -11.36 -8.28 0.14
C PHE A 67 -12.78 -7.79 0.00
N TYR A 68 -13.27 -7.76 -1.23
CA TYR A 68 -14.66 -7.43 -1.57
C TYR A 68 -15.16 -8.37 -2.67
N ASN A 69 -16.47 -8.41 -2.86
CA ASN A 69 -17.07 -9.18 -3.96
C ASN A 69 -17.14 -8.31 -5.22
N SER A 70 -16.36 -8.67 -6.25
CA SER A 70 -16.27 -7.91 -7.51
C SER A 70 -17.50 -8.04 -8.40
N THR A 71 -18.43 -8.94 -8.09
CA THR A 71 -19.70 -9.09 -8.83
C THR A 71 -20.80 -8.15 -8.34
N ILE A 72 -20.70 -7.68 -7.08
CA ILE A 72 -21.71 -6.80 -6.48
C ILE A 72 -21.55 -5.37 -7.00
N ASP A 73 -20.30 -4.90 -7.07
CA ASP A 73 -19.98 -3.59 -7.61
C ASP A 73 -18.62 -3.67 -8.32
N SER A 74 -18.60 -3.20 -9.56
CA SER A 74 -17.38 -3.11 -10.36
C SER A 74 -16.57 -1.86 -10.03
N ASN A 75 -17.14 -0.93 -9.25
CA ASN A 75 -16.40 0.14 -8.60
C ASN A 75 -15.91 -0.34 -7.23
N PRO A 76 -14.62 -0.61 -7.11
CA PRO A 76 -14.09 -1.15 -5.88
C PRO A 76 -13.95 -0.11 -4.75
N GLN A 77 -14.08 1.19 -5.06
CA GLN A 77 -14.14 2.24 -4.04
C GLN A 77 -15.48 2.29 -3.30
N THR A 78 -16.54 1.70 -3.87
CA THR A 78 -17.89 1.68 -3.28
C THR A 78 -18.35 0.27 -2.90
N SER A 79 -17.61 -0.76 -3.30
CA SER A 79 -17.86 -2.15 -2.92
C SER A 79 -17.73 -2.33 -1.40
N PRO A 80 -18.69 -3.01 -0.74
CA PRO A 80 -18.58 -3.30 0.68
C PRO A 80 -17.43 -4.28 0.94
N VAL A 81 -16.54 -3.89 1.84
CA VAL A 81 -15.43 -4.76 2.30
C VAL A 81 -16.02 -5.95 3.06
N LEU A 82 -15.65 -7.15 2.64
CA LEU A 82 -16.02 -8.41 3.26
C LEU A 82 -15.08 -8.77 4.42
N GLU A 83 -13.78 -8.48 4.26
CA GLU A 83 -12.74 -8.83 5.23
C GLU A 83 -11.49 -7.96 4.99
N SER A 84 -10.87 -7.50 6.07
CA SER A 84 -9.66 -6.65 6.05
C SER A 84 -8.49 -7.36 6.72
N PHE A 85 -7.32 -7.30 6.11
CA PHE A 85 -6.11 -7.97 6.57
C PHE A 85 -4.99 -6.98 6.76
N MET A 86 -4.59 -6.78 8.02
CA MET A 86 -3.42 -5.98 8.38
C MET A 86 -2.15 -6.81 8.22
N LEU A 87 -1.31 -6.44 7.26
CA LEU A 87 -0.04 -7.10 7.00
C LEU A 87 1.05 -6.51 7.89
N SER A 88 2.04 -7.34 8.23
CA SER A 88 3.23 -6.85 8.91
C SER A 88 3.98 -5.86 8.01
N PRO A 89 4.33 -4.65 8.49
CA PRO A 89 5.13 -3.69 7.74
C PRO A 89 6.61 -4.11 7.61
N SER A 90 7.02 -5.17 8.32
CA SER A 90 8.37 -5.74 8.22
C SER A 90 8.53 -6.54 6.94
N VAL A 91 8.70 -5.84 5.82
CA VAL A 91 8.95 -6.41 4.49
C VAL A 91 10.30 -5.93 3.98
N ILE A 92 10.96 -6.76 3.16
CA ILE A 92 12.15 -6.35 2.44
C ILE A 92 11.74 -5.35 1.36
N VAL A 93 12.37 -4.17 1.33
CA VAL A 93 12.23 -3.20 0.25
C VAL A 93 13.48 -3.28 -0.62
N ASN A 94 13.31 -3.73 -1.86
CA ASN A 94 14.39 -3.92 -2.83
C ASN A 94 14.80 -2.62 -3.50
N GLY A 95 13.87 -1.67 -3.61
CA GLY A 95 14.14 -0.35 -4.18
C GLY A 95 12.90 0.52 -4.27
N VAL A 96 13.11 1.78 -4.60
CA VAL A 96 12.07 2.79 -4.79
C VAL A 96 12.30 3.52 -6.11
N THR A 97 11.24 3.95 -6.75
CA THR A 97 11.28 4.74 -7.97
C THR A 97 10.84 6.16 -7.65
N ILE A 98 11.67 7.13 -8.01
CA ILE A 98 11.36 8.56 -7.91
C ILE A 98 11.09 9.08 -9.31
N ALA A 99 10.02 9.84 -9.47
CA ALA A 99 9.72 10.56 -10.71
C ALA A 99 9.07 11.90 -10.39
N GLY A 100 9.52 12.99 -11.03
CA GLY A 100 9.01 14.34 -10.79
C GLY A 100 9.19 14.82 -9.35
N GLY A 101 10.20 14.31 -8.64
CA GLY A 101 10.42 14.60 -7.21
C GLY A 101 9.40 13.95 -6.27
N GLN A 102 8.67 12.92 -6.75
CA GLN A 102 7.67 12.19 -5.98
C GLN A 102 7.98 10.69 -5.96
N LEU A 103 7.45 9.98 -4.97
CA LEU A 103 7.45 8.52 -4.98
C LEU A 103 6.54 8.03 -6.10
N ALA A 104 7.09 7.30 -7.05
CA ALA A 104 6.37 6.76 -8.22
C ALA A 104 6.31 5.23 -8.23
N GLY A 105 7.08 4.56 -7.37
CA GLY A 105 7.07 3.12 -7.28
C GLY A 105 7.87 2.58 -6.09
N VAL A 106 7.54 1.37 -5.67
CA VAL A 106 8.21 0.63 -4.60
C VAL A 106 8.32 -0.84 -5.02
N GLY A 107 9.52 -1.40 -4.94
CA GLY A 107 9.77 -2.83 -5.11
C GLY A 107 9.97 -3.49 -3.75
N THR A 108 9.20 -4.53 -3.44
CA THR A 108 9.31 -5.30 -2.19
C THR A 108 9.59 -6.77 -2.45
N GLY A 109 9.96 -7.50 -1.39
CA GLY A 109 9.70 -8.94 -1.31
C GLY A 109 8.22 -9.21 -1.04
N PHE A 110 7.90 -10.47 -0.80
CA PHE A 110 6.56 -10.86 -0.36
C PHE A 110 6.29 -10.38 1.07
N PHE A 111 5.12 -9.79 1.28
CA PHE A 111 4.59 -9.57 2.62
C PHE A 111 4.25 -10.92 3.27
N ASN A 112 4.10 -10.94 4.59
CA ASN A 112 3.60 -12.12 5.28
C ASN A 112 2.23 -12.53 4.72
N TYR A 113 2.01 -13.84 4.65
CA TYR A 113 0.74 -14.36 4.16
C TYR A 113 -0.37 -14.21 5.20
N PHE A 114 -1.61 -14.22 4.74
CA PHE A 114 -2.82 -14.31 5.54
C PHE A 114 -3.76 -15.35 4.95
N VAL A 115 -4.75 -15.79 5.73
CA VAL A 115 -5.74 -16.79 5.32
C VAL A 115 -7.13 -16.24 5.60
N PRO A 116 -8.01 -16.14 4.60
CA PRO A 116 -9.41 -15.76 4.79
C PRO A 116 -10.13 -16.71 5.74
N VAL A 117 -10.82 -16.15 6.73
CA VAL A 117 -11.62 -16.92 7.71
C VAL A 117 -13.03 -16.34 7.90
N GLY A 118 -13.29 -15.15 7.35
CA GLY A 118 -14.52 -14.39 7.54
C GLY A 118 -15.38 -14.28 6.28
N GLY A 119 -15.87 -13.06 6.02
CA GLY A 119 -16.87 -12.79 4.97
C GLY A 119 -16.40 -13.11 3.56
N SER A 120 -15.09 -13.24 3.34
CA SER A 120 -14.51 -13.57 2.04
C SER A 120 -14.26 -15.07 1.82
N LEU A 121 -14.49 -15.91 2.85
CA LEU A 121 -14.16 -17.33 2.86
C LEU A 121 -14.68 -18.09 1.62
N SER A 122 -15.94 -17.88 1.26
CA SER A 122 -16.60 -18.62 0.16
C SER A 122 -16.08 -18.27 -1.24
N ILE A 123 -15.44 -17.10 -1.40
CA ILE A 123 -14.94 -16.59 -2.68
C ILE A 123 -13.41 -16.56 -2.75
N ALA A 124 -12.72 -16.79 -1.64
CA ALA A 124 -11.27 -16.75 -1.50
C ALA A 124 -10.71 -18.09 -0.97
N GLY A 125 -11.09 -19.20 -1.62
CA GLY A 125 -10.42 -20.48 -1.39
C GLY A 125 -10.92 -21.30 -0.21
N ASN A 126 -12.04 -20.92 0.42
CA ASN A 126 -12.64 -21.64 1.56
C ASN A 126 -11.66 -21.93 2.72
N GLY A 127 -10.68 -21.04 2.93
CA GLY A 127 -9.67 -21.14 3.98
C GLY A 127 -8.56 -22.15 3.70
N ALA A 128 -8.54 -22.73 2.50
CA ALA A 128 -7.48 -23.62 2.04
C ALA A 128 -6.31 -22.86 1.37
N ASP A 129 -6.57 -21.62 0.94
CA ASP A 129 -5.62 -20.75 0.25
C ASP A 129 -5.08 -19.66 1.18
N SER A 130 -3.77 -19.44 1.10
CA SER A 130 -3.08 -18.31 1.71
C SER A 130 -2.81 -17.23 0.68
N PHE A 131 -2.86 -15.96 1.09
CA PHE A 131 -2.64 -14.81 0.21
C PHE A 131 -1.48 -13.95 0.71
N SER A 132 -0.69 -13.39 -0.21
CA SER A 132 0.44 -12.50 0.10
C SER A 132 0.54 -11.40 -0.95
N LEU A 133 0.87 -10.19 -0.50
CA LEU A 133 1.08 -9.03 -1.36
C LEU A 133 2.54 -8.94 -1.81
N ILE A 134 2.76 -8.45 -3.02
CA ILE A 134 4.07 -7.98 -3.49
C ILE A 134 3.90 -6.69 -4.29
N LEU A 135 4.82 -5.74 -4.10
CA LEU A 135 4.90 -4.50 -4.88
C LEU A 135 6.11 -4.56 -5.80
N PHE A 136 5.98 -4.08 -7.04
CA PHE A 136 7.06 -4.02 -8.00
C PHE A 136 6.92 -2.79 -8.90
N GLY A 137 7.81 -1.82 -8.69
CA GLY A 137 7.71 -0.54 -9.37
C GLY A 137 6.41 0.16 -8.98
N SER A 138 5.62 0.56 -9.95
CA SER A 138 4.33 1.20 -9.71
C SER A 138 3.17 0.20 -9.58
N SER A 139 3.42 -1.11 -9.65
CA SER A 139 2.37 -2.13 -9.66
C SER A 139 2.37 -2.98 -8.40
N ALA A 140 1.23 -3.63 -8.14
CA ALA A 140 1.09 -4.64 -7.09
C ALA A 140 0.47 -5.92 -7.64
N GLN A 141 0.78 -7.06 -7.02
CA GLN A 141 0.08 -8.32 -7.25
C GLN A 141 -0.22 -9.02 -5.94
N LEU A 142 -1.33 -9.74 -5.93
CA LEU A 142 -1.70 -10.61 -4.83
C LEU A 142 -1.49 -12.06 -5.24
N VAL A 143 -0.67 -12.79 -4.49
CA VAL A 143 -0.34 -14.19 -4.76
C VAL A 143 -1.14 -15.08 -3.84
N TYR A 144 -1.79 -16.10 -4.41
CA TYR A 144 -2.41 -17.17 -3.63
C TYR A 144 -1.48 -18.39 -3.58
N ALA A 145 -1.57 -19.19 -2.51
CA ALA A 145 -0.88 -20.47 -2.42
C ALA A 145 -1.68 -21.50 -1.61
N TYR A 146 -1.75 -22.71 -2.15
CA TYR A 146 -2.38 -23.89 -1.60
C TYR A 146 -1.38 -25.07 -1.54
N PRO A 147 -1.40 -25.88 -0.47
CA PRO A 147 -2.19 -25.72 0.75
C PRO A 147 -1.53 -24.76 1.74
N VAL A 148 -2.30 -24.11 2.61
CA VAL A 148 -1.75 -23.38 3.77
C VAL A 148 -0.85 -24.30 4.62
N PRO A 149 0.34 -23.86 5.10
CA PRO A 149 0.95 -22.54 5.03
C PRO A 149 2.07 -22.45 3.97
N THR A 150 1.80 -22.81 2.72
CA THR A 150 2.82 -22.72 1.66
C THR A 150 3.30 -21.30 1.45
N THR A 151 4.61 -21.16 1.31
CA THR A 151 5.26 -19.86 1.08
C THR A 151 4.85 -19.28 -0.28
N PRO A 152 4.59 -17.98 -0.40
CA PRO A 152 4.18 -17.32 -1.65
C PRO A 152 5.28 -17.35 -2.74
N ILE A 153 6.52 -17.74 -2.40
CA ILE A 153 7.61 -17.95 -3.36
C ILE A 153 7.29 -19.01 -4.41
N CYS A 154 6.31 -19.89 -4.14
CA CYS A 154 5.97 -20.96 -5.07
C CYS A 154 5.50 -20.41 -6.44
N ALA A 155 5.00 -19.17 -6.47
CA ALA A 155 4.60 -18.49 -7.71
C ALA A 155 5.81 -18.12 -8.58
N SER A 156 7.02 -18.06 -8.00
CA SER A 156 8.28 -17.82 -8.70
C SER A 156 9.14 -19.08 -8.86
N ILE A 157 8.95 -20.07 -7.99
CA ILE A 157 9.73 -21.32 -7.96
C ILE A 157 8.77 -22.48 -7.75
N PRO A 158 8.60 -23.42 -8.69
CA PRO A 158 7.72 -24.57 -8.50
C PRO A 158 8.09 -25.35 -7.23
N ILE A 159 7.11 -25.52 -6.34
CA ILE A 159 7.23 -26.38 -5.15
C ILE A 159 6.34 -27.60 -5.38
N PRO A 160 6.84 -28.84 -5.22
CA PRO A 160 6.02 -30.04 -5.30
C PRO A 160 4.79 -29.95 -4.42
N ASP A 161 3.66 -30.46 -4.92
CA ASP A 161 2.37 -30.52 -4.22
C ASP A 161 1.81 -29.15 -3.76
N THR A 162 2.31 -28.06 -4.34
CA THR A 162 1.84 -26.70 -4.11
C THR A 162 1.23 -26.11 -5.37
N VAL A 163 0.09 -25.45 -5.25
CA VAL A 163 -0.55 -24.68 -6.31
C VAL A 163 -0.52 -23.22 -5.91
N CYS A 164 -0.08 -22.36 -6.82
CA CYS A 164 -0.11 -20.92 -6.60
C CYS A 164 -0.11 -20.17 -7.92
N GLY A 165 -0.48 -18.91 -7.81
CA GLY A 165 -0.54 -18.01 -8.93
C GLY A 165 -0.66 -16.56 -8.45
N PHE A 166 -0.38 -15.67 -9.39
CA PHE A 166 -0.61 -14.25 -9.21
C PHE A 166 -2.07 -13.93 -9.55
N SER A 167 -2.57 -12.83 -8.97
CA SER A 167 -3.77 -12.16 -9.50
C SER A 167 -3.62 -11.93 -11.00
N ALA A 168 -4.72 -12.07 -11.72
CA ALA A 168 -4.76 -11.92 -13.18
C ALA A 168 -4.25 -10.55 -13.62
N GLU A 169 -4.54 -9.54 -12.81
CA GLU A 169 -4.12 -8.16 -13.04
C GLU A 169 -2.98 -7.75 -12.10
N ALA A 170 -2.11 -6.88 -12.64
CA ALA A 170 -1.04 -6.19 -11.93
C ALA A 170 -1.31 -4.67 -11.98
N PRO A 171 -2.32 -4.16 -11.24
CA PRO A 171 -2.74 -2.77 -11.33
C PRO A 171 -1.59 -1.82 -11.06
N VAL A 172 -1.54 -0.73 -11.82
CA VAL A 172 -0.69 0.42 -11.49
C VAL A 172 -1.34 1.17 -10.34
N GLY A 173 -0.64 1.27 -9.24
CA GLY A 173 -1.08 1.99 -8.05
C GLY A 173 -0.97 3.50 -8.20
N VAL A 174 -1.79 4.19 -7.42
CA VAL A 174 -1.71 5.64 -7.26
C VAL A 174 -0.93 5.94 -5.99
N PHE A 175 0.15 6.71 -6.12
CA PHE A 175 0.94 7.21 -5.00
C PHE A 175 0.57 8.66 -4.72
N ALA A 176 0.08 8.94 -3.52
CA ALA A 176 -0.29 10.28 -3.10
C ALA A 176 0.39 10.63 -1.77
N PRO A 177 0.99 11.83 -1.64
CA PRO A 177 1.47 12.30 -0.34
C PRO A 177 0.28 12.50 0.60
N ILE A 178 0.38 11.97 1.81
CA ILE A 178 -0.60 12.19 2.88
C ILE A 178 -0.24 13.53 3.54
N PRO A 179 -1.13 14.55 3.48
CA PRO A 179 -0.84 15.82 4.12
C PRO A 179 -0.72 15.64 5.63
N GLU A 180 0.33 16.19 6.22
CA GLU A 180 0.58 16.05 7.65
C GLU A 180 -0.56 16.69 8.47
N PRO A 181 -0.99 16.06 9.58
CA PRO A 181 -2.09 16.56 10.40
C PRO A 181 -1.86 17.99 10.91
N GLU A 182 -0.60 18.41 11.08
CA GLU A 182 -0.24 19.77 11.46
C GLU A 182 -0.55 20.81 10.37
N THR A 183 -0.51 20.44 9.09
CA THR A 183 -0.90 21.34 7.99
C THR A 183 -2.39 21.69 8.10
N TYR A 184 -3.22 20.71 8.47
CA TYR A 184 -4.64 20.96 8.74
C TYR A 184 -4.85 21.81 9.99
N ALA A 185 -4.10 21.54 11.07
CA ALA A 185 -4.18 22.33 12.29
C ALA A 185 -3.78 23.80 12.07
N LEU A 186 -2.73 24.07 11.29
CA LEU A 186 -2.29 25.42 10.94
C LEU A 186 -3.27 26.12 9.99
N MET A 187 -3.84 25.41 9.02
CA MET A 187 -4.89 25.96 8.15
C MET A 187 -6.13 26.35 8.99
N LEU A 188 -6.56 25.49 9.90
CA LEU A 188 -7.68 25.77 10.81
C LEU A 188 -7.35 26.91 11.79
N ALA A 189 -6.13 26.97 12.31
CA ALA A 189 -5.68 28.07 13.15
C ALA A 189 -5.69 29.40 12.38
N GLY A 190 -5.23 29.40 11.11
CA GLY A 190 -5.28 30.56 10.23
C GLY A 190 -6.71 31.03 9.95
N LEU A 191 -7.62 30.11 9.62
CA LEU A 191 -9.04 30.41 9.41
C LEU A 191 -9.72 30.91 10.70
N GLY A 192 -9.39 30.31 11.85
CA GLY A 192 -9.87 30.75 13.16
C GLY A 192 -9.43 32.17 13.50
N ALA A 193 -8.17 32.52 13.24
CA ALA A 193 -7.64 33.87 13.43
C ALA A 193 -8.34 34.90 12.54
N LEU A 194 -8.58 34.57 11.26
CA LEU A 194 -9.31 35.43 10.33
C LEU A 194 -10.77 35.63 10.77
N GLY A 195 -11.45 34.57 11.21
CA GLY A 195 -12.81 34.64 11.76
C GLY A 195 -12.89 35.53 13.01
N PHE A 196 -11.89 35.44 13.90
CA PHE A 196 -11.80 36.29 15.09
C PHE A 196 -11.61 37.77 14.74
N VAL A 197 -10.73 38.09 13.79
CA VAL A 197 -10.52 39.47 13.32
C VAL A 197 -11.76 40.03 12.65
N ALA A 198 -12.45 39.24 11.81
CA ALA A 198 -13.69 39.67 11.17
C ALA A 198 -14.81 39.96 12.18
N ARG A 199 -14.92 39.15 13.25
CA ARG A 199 -15.87 39.39 14.35
C ARG A 199 -15.58 40.71 15.06
N ARG A 200 -14.30 41.00 15.32
CA ARG A 200 -13.88 42.23 16.01
C ARG A 200 -14.12 43.50 15.21
N ARG A 201 -14.21 43.41 13.87
CA ARG A 201 -14.55 44.55 13.00
C ARG A 201 -16.06 44.82 12.88
N ARG A 202 -16.92 43.88 13.28
CA ARG A 202 -18.38 44.02 13.27
C ARG A 202 -18.96 44.49 14.61
N GLN A 203 -18.12 44.59 15.63
CA GLN A 203 -18.42 45.21 16.92
C GLN A 203 -17.87 46.63 16.91
#